data_AF-A0AAV3SKS2-F1
#
_entry.id   AF-A0AAV3SKS2-F1
#
_cell.length_a   1.000
_cell.length_b   1.000
_cell.length_c   1.000
_cell.angle_alpha   90.00
_cell.angle_beta   90.00
_cell.angle_gamma   90.00
#
_symmetry.space_group_name_H-M   'P 1'
#
loop_
_entity.id
_entity.type
_entity.pdbx_description
1 polymer ?
#
loop_
_entity_poly.entity_id
_entity_poly.type
_entity_poly.pdbx_seq_one_letter_code
_entity_poly.pdbx_strand_id
1 'polypeptide(L)'
;MSITDEQFERYQRDGYLVVEDVLTPDEVEYDTDIALAGNDYDESDTVSLPMDPGDVLFQHCLLPHYTAPNETDRWRRAMIVAYMRSRSRFTTDDRPEWVESHPIAGDEFPGCV
;
A
#
# COMPACT_ATOMS: atom_id res chain seq x y z
N MET A 1 -0.72 -2.26 -20.39
CA MET A 1 -1.92 -1.55 -19.92
C MET A 1 -1.73 -0.07 -20.22
N SER A 2 -2.73 0.61 -20.79
CA SER A 2 -2.68 2.04 -21.07
C SER A 2 -3.89 2.72 -20.43
N ILE A 3 -3.64 3.82 -19.72
CA ILE A 3 -4.68 4.64 -19.06
C ILE A 3 -5.29 5.61 -20.07
N THR A 4 -6.61 5.85 -19.98
CA THR A 4 -7.33 6.79 -20.85
C THR A 4 -7.15 8.23 -20.38
N ASP A 5 -7.39 9.20 -21.27
CA ASP A 5 -7.37 10.63 -20.92
C ASP A 5 -8.37 10.95 -19.79
N GLU A 6 -9.57 10.36 -19.83
CA GLU A 6 -10.56 10.51 -18.76
C GLU A 6 -10.06 9.96 -17.41
N GLN A 7 -9.41 8.80 -17.42
CA GLN A 7 -8.81 8.23 -16.22
C GLN A 7 -7.66 9.10 -15.69
N PHE A 8 -6.88 9.71 -16.58
CA PHE A 8 -5.81 10.65 -16.24
C PHE A 8 -6.36 11.94 -15.62
N GLU A 9 -7.38 12.54 -16.24
CA GLU A 9 -8.06 13.73 -15.71
C GLU A 9 -8.70 13.46 -14.35
N ARG A 10 -9.32 12.30 -14.17
CA ARG A 10 -9.85 11.86 -12.87
C ARG A 10 -8.76 11.75 -11.82
N TYR A 11 -7.62 11.14 -12.14
CA TYR A 11 -6.50 11.07 -11.20
C TYR A 11 -6.00 12.45 -10.78
N GLN A 12 -5.87 13.39 -11.72
CA GLN A 12 -5.45 14.77 -11.41
C GLN A 12 -6.44 15.51 -10.52
N ARG A 13 -7.74 15.24 -10.66
CA ARG A 13 -8.80 15.89 -9.86
C ARG A 13 -8.99 15.23 -8.49
N ASP A 14 -9.03 13.90 -8.45
CA ASP A 14 -9.52 13.13 -7.31
C ASP A 14 -8.38 12.39 -6.56
N GLY A 15 -7.18 12.34 -7.14
CA GLY A 15 -5.99 11.70 -6.55
C GLY A 15 -5.94 10.18 -6.65
N TYR A 16 -6.92 9.53 -7.28
CA TYR A 16 -6.95 8.08 -7.45
C TYR A 16 -7.48 7.65 -8.83
N LEU A 17 -7.21 6.39 -9.18
CA LEU A 17 -7.66 5.76 -10.41
C LEU A 17 -8.37 4.45 -10.06
N VAL A 18 -9.62 4.30 -10.51
CA VAL A 18 -10.32 3.01 -10.44
C VAL A 18 -9.86 2.17 -11.63
N VAL A 19 -9.13 1.11 -11.34
CA VAL A 19 -8.81 0.04 -12.28
C VAL A 19 -9.77 -1.10 -12.02
N GLU A 20 -10.64 -1.37 -12.98
CA GLU A 20 -11.53 -2.53 -12.93
C GLU A 20 -10.72 -3.81 -13.15
N ASP A 21 -11.11 -4.88 -12.44
CA ASP A 21 -10.52 -6.21 -12.56
C ASP A 21 -8.99 -6.25 -12.37
N VAL A 22 -8.45 -5.35 -11.53
CA VAL A 22 -7.02 -5.35 -11.18
C VAL A 22 -6.60 -6.61 -10.43
N LEU A 23 -7.55 -7.23 -9.70
CA LEU A 23 -7.41 -8.52 -9.06
C LEU A 23 -8.44 -9.48 -9.66
N THR A 24 -8.04 -10.72 -9.87
CA THR A 24 -8.97 -11.80 -10.25
C THR A 24 -9.88 -12.16 -9.08
N PRO A 25 -11.07 -12.76 -9.33
CA PRO A 25 -11.96 -13.20 -8.26
C PRO A 25 -11.28 -14.12 -7.23
N ASP A 26 -10.42 -15.02 -7.69
CA ASP A 26 -9.68 -15.95 -6.84
C ASP A 26 -8.68 -15.22 -5.92
N GLU A 27 -8.03 -14.16 -6.42
CA GLU A 27 -7.15 -13.29 -5.62
C GLU A 27 -7.93 -12.47 -4.57
N VAL A 28 -9.21 -12.21 -4.82
CA VAL A 28 -10.11 -11.52 -3.87
C VAL A 28 -10.66 -12.48 -2.80
N GLU A 29 -10.72 -13.78 -3.09
CA GLU A 29 -11.30 -14.80 -2.19
C GLU A 29 -10.35 -15.28 -1.08
N TYR A 30 -9.09 -14.82 -1.06
CA TYR A 30 -8.18 -15.09 0.06
C TYR A 30 -8.72 -14.44 1.35
N ASP A 31 -9.36 -15.26 2.20
CA ASP A 31 -9.96 -14.86 3.49
C ASP A 31 -8.91 -14.62 4.59
N THR A 32 -7.65 -14.96 4.33
CA THR A 32 -6.56 -14.78 5.28
C THR A 32 -5.34 -14.26 4.56
N ASP A 33 -4.88 -13.09 4.97
CA ASP A 33 -3.55 -12.61 4.60
C ASP A 33 -2.52 -13.65 5.01
N ILE A 34 -1.68 -14.09 4.07
CA ILE A 34 -0.54 -14.96 4.38
C ILE A 34 0.43 -14.14 5.24
N ALA A 35 0.33 -14.29 6.56
CA ALA A 35 1.27 -13.72 7.50
C ALA A 35 2.50 -14.63 7.59
N LEU A 36 3.63 -14.16 7.07
CA LEU A 36 4.93 -14.77 7.34
C LEU A 36 5.31 -14.45 8.79
N ALA A 37 5.60 -15.45 9.61
CA ALA A 37 6.11 -15.17 10.95
C ALA A 37 7.51 -14.57 10.82
N GLY A 38 7.88 -13.65 11.71
CA GLY A 38 9.18 -12.95 11.63
C GLY A 38 10.43 -13.85 11.73
N ASN A 39 10.25 -15.14 12.06
CA ASN A 39 11.32 -16.15 12.11
C ASN A 39 11.34 -17.07 10.89
N ASP A 40 10.41 -16.90 9.94
CA ASP A 40 10.26 -17.78 8.77
C ASP A 40 11.08 -17.29 7.55
N TYR A 41 11.77 -16.16 7.69
CA TYR A 41 12.59 -15.56 6.64
C TYR A 41 13.84 -14.90 7.23
N ASP A 42 14.89 -14.79 6.42
CA ASP A 42 16.07 -14.00 6.76
C ASP A 42 16.52 -13.12 5.58
N GLU A 43 17.63 -12.39 5.75
CA GLU A 43 18.13 -11.47 4.73
C GLU A 43 18.48 -12.18 3.41
N SER A 44 18.81 -13.47 3.44
CA SER A 44 19.10 -14.26 2.24
C SER A 44 17.88 -14.57 1.36
N ASP A 45 16.67 -14.46 1.92
CA ASP A 45 15.41 -14.58 1.17
C ASP A 45 15.04 -13.27 0.45
N THR A 46 15.78 -12.18 0.71
CA THR A 46 15.42 -10.86 0.18
C THR A 46 15.78 -10.72 -1.30
N VAL A 47 14.92 -10.02 -2.04
CA VAL A 47 15.14 -9.69 -3.44
C VAL A 47 15.35 -8.18 -3.56
N SER A 48 16.48 -7.78 -4.14
CA SER A 48 16.76 -6.37 -4.42
C SER A 48 15.86 -5.84 -5.54
N LEU A 49 15.18 -4.72 -5.28
CA LEU A 49 14.33 -4.01 -6.23
C LEU A 49 14.90 -2.61 -6.51
N PRO A 50 15.90 -2.48 -7.40
CA PRO A 50 16.39 -1.17 -7.82
C PRO A 50 15.28 -0.43 -8.60
N MET A 51 15.16 0.87 -8.36
CA MET A 51 14.13 1.72 -8.95
C MET A 51 14.75 3.02 -9.45
N ASP A 52 14.35 3.45 -10.64
CA ASP A 52 14.70 4.74 -11.22
C ASP A 52 13.75 5.85 -10.73
N PRO A 53 14.16 7.14 -10.80
CA PRO A 53 13.27 8.24 -10.47
C PRO A 53 11.98 8.21 -11.31
N GLY A 54 10.83 8.01 -10.65
CA GLY A 54 9.52 7.92 -11.29
C GLY A 54 8.93 6.52 -11.30
N ASP A 55 9.71 5.49 -10.98
CA ASP A 55 9.18 4.14 -10.80
C ASP A 55 8.21 4.06 -9.61
N VAL A 56 7.26 3.14 -9.71
CA VAL A 56 6.24 2.89 -8.69
C VAL A 56 6.28 1.42 -8.28
N LEU A 57 6.30 1.18 -6.97
CA LEU A 57 6.16 -0.14 -6.38
C LEU A 57 4.79 -0.24 -5.70
N PHE A 58 4.01 -1.25 -6.09
CA PHE A 58 2.82 -1.68 -5.36
C PHE A 58 3.16 -2.94 -4.58
N GLN A 59 2.89 -2.92 -3.27
CA GLN A 59 3.08 -4.09 -2.41
C GLN A 59 1.90 -4.26 -1.46
N HIS A 60 1.69 -5.49 -1.01
CA HIS A 60 0.76 -5.77 0.08
C HIS A 60 1.31 -5.21 1.40
N CYS A 61 0.44 -4.70 2.29
CA CYS A 61 0.87 -4.10 3.56
C CYS A 61 1.54 -5.10 4.52
N LEU A 62 1.35 -6.40 4.29
CA LEU A 62 1.93 -7.49 5.07
C LEU A 62 3.12 -8.17 4.39
N LEU A 63 3.55 -7.71 3.21
CA LEU A 63 4.77 -8.21 2.60
C LEU A 63 5.96 -7.76 3.46
N PRO A 64 6.80 -8.65 4.01
CA PRO A 64 8.01 -8.24 4.71
C PRO A 64 8.94 -7.49 3.74
N HIS A 65 9.30 -6.26 4.11
CA HIS A 65 10.16 -5.42 3.28
C HIS A 65 11.04 -4.55 4.17
N TYR A 66 12.21 -4.22 3.67
CA TYR A 66 13.10 -3.26 4.30
C TYR A 66 13.80 -2.42 3.23
N THR A 67 14.44 -1.36 3.69
CA THR A 67 15.24 -0.50 2.85
C THR A 67 16.67 -0.53 3.36
N ALA A 68 17.60 -1.00 2.54
CA ALA A 68 19.01 -1.05 2.90
C ALA A 68 19.58 0.36 3.21
N PRO A 69 20.63 0.46 4.05
CA PRO A 69 21.33 1.71 4.33
C PRO A 69 21.73 2.44 3.04
N ASN A 70 21.68 3.77 3.09
CA ASN A 70 22.15 4.58 1.97
C ASN A 70 23.64 4.86 2.12
N GLU A 71 24.47 4.15 1.36
CA GLU A 71 25.94 4.29 1.37
C GLU A 71 26.45 5.37 0.41
N THR A 72 25.57 6.27 -0.04
CA THR A 72 25.91 7.34 -1.01
C THR A 72 25.79 8.74 -0.39
N ASP A 73 26.42 9.73 -1.02
CA ASP A 73 26.34 11.14 -0.61
C ASP A 73 25.07 11.86 -1.10
N ARG A 74 24.10 11.13 -1.69
CA ARG A 74 22.85 11.70 -2.20
C ARG A 74 21.65 11.25 -1.40
N TRP A 75 20.63 12.10 -1.34
CA TRP A 75 19.38 11.78 -0.68
C TRP A 75 18.52 10.89 -1.57
N ARG A 76 18.01 9.78 -1.01
CA ARG A 76 16.96 8.96 -1.61
C ARG A 76 15.60 9.39 -1.03
N ARG A 77 14.68 9.79 -1.89
CA ARG A 77 13.33 10.22 -1.51
C ARG A 77 12.31 9.28 -2.14
N ALA A 78 11.29 8.90 -1.37
CA ALA A 78 10.12 8.16 -1.84
C ALA A 78 8.85 8.82 -1.29
N MET A 79 7.75 8.68 -2.02
CA MET A 79 6.41 9.02 -1.53
C MET A 79 5.65 7.72 -1.34
N ILE A 80 5.13 7.49 -0.14
CA ILE A 80 4.37 6.29 0.19
C ILE A 80 2.90 6.68 0.30
N VAL A 81 2.05 6.02 -0.47
CA VAL A 81 0.59 6.16 -0.41
C VAL A 81 0.03 4.76 -0.15
N ALA A 82 -0.71 4.62 0.95
CA ALA A 82 -1.36 3.36 1.33
C ALA A 82 -2.83 3.40 0.95
N TYR A 83 -3.33 2.29 0.41
CA TYR A 83 -4.73 2.11 0.06
C TYR A 83 -5.29 0.94 0.87
N MET A 84 -6.50 1.11 1.42
CA MET A 84 -7.24 0.08 2.14
C MET A 84 -8.72 0.17 1.79
N ARG A 85 -9.48 -0.90 2.04
CA ARG A 85 -10.93 -0.85 1.87
C ARG A 85 -11.51 0.18 2.83
N SER A 86 -12.48 0.98 2.38
CA SER A 86 -13.19 1.97 3.22
C SER A 86 -14.00 1.36 4.37
N ARG A 87 -14.07 0.02 4.42
CA ARG A 87 -14.75 -0.76 5.46
C ARG A 87 -13.77 -1.56 6.32
N SER A 88 -12.47 -1.29 6.20
CA SER A 88 -11.45 -1.88 7.06
C SER A 88 -11.70 -1.46 8.52
N ARG A 89 -11.39 -2.35 9.45
CA ARG A 89 -11.57 -2.14 10.89
C ARG A 89 -10.31 -2.58 11.62
N PHE A 90 -10.05 -1.97 12.76
CA PHE A 90 -9.07 -2.54 13.68
C PHE A 90 -9.53 -3.92 14.15
N THR A 91 -8.57 -4.82 14.32
CA THR A 91 -8.80 -6.15 14.88
C THR A 91 -8.99 -6.13 16.40
N THR A 92 -8.67 -5.00 17.03
CA THR A 92 -8.79 -4.76 18.48
C THR A 92 -9.42 -3.41 18.74
N ASP A 93 -10.16 -3.29 19.84
CA ASP A 93 -10.77 -2.02 20.25
C ASP A 93 -9.73 -1.01 20.78
N ASP A 94 -8.61 -1.52 21.32
CA ASP A 94 -7.50 -0.71 21.83
C ASP A 94 -6.63 -0.21 20.68
N ARG A 95 -6.99 0.95 20.12
CA ARG A 95 -6.18 1.61 19.08
C ARG A 95 -4.88 2.16 19.68
N PRO A 96 -3.71 1.89 19.09
CA PRO A 96 -2.46 2.48 19.57
C PRO A 96 -2.50 4.01 19.46
N GLU A 97 -1.97 4.72 20.47
CA GLU A 97 -1.99 6.18 20.53
C GLU A 97 -1.27 6.87 19.36
N TRP A 98 -0.31 6.18 18.74
CA TRP A 98 0.44 6.69 17.58
C TRP A 98 -0.33 6.58 16.26
N VAL A 99 -1.52 5.96 16.26
CA VAL A 99 -2.40 5.91 15.08
C VAL A 99 -3.39 7.07 15.14
N GLU A 100 -3.00 8.19 14.53
CA GLU A 100 -3.86 9.35 14.33
C GLU A 100 -4.30 9.42 12.86
N SER A 101 -5.60 9.22 12.61
CA SER A 101 -6.21 9.31 11.27
C SER A 101 -7.07 10.56 11.19
N HIS A 102 -6.83 11.41 10.20
CA HIS A 102 -7.66 12.58 9.92
C HIS A 102 -8.41 12.40 8.59
N PRO A 103 -9.74 12.56 8.56
CA PRO A 103 -10.47 12.62 7.30
C PRO A 103 -10.04 13.86 6.51
N ILE A 104 -9.54 13.64 5.30
CA ILE A 104 -9.16 14.73 4.39
C ILE A 104 -10.32 15.07 3.44
N ALA A 105 -10.95 14.03 2.86
CA ALA A 105 -12.09 14.15 1.95
C ALA A 105 -12.86 12.82 1.86
N GLY A 106 -14.12 12.86 1.44
CA GLY A 106 -14.97 11.69 1.24
C GLY A 106 -15.89 11.38 2.42
N ASP A 107 -16.41 10.15 2.44
CA ASP A 107 -17.35 9.65 3.45
C ASP A 107 -16.64 8.75 4.46
N GLU A 108 -17.00 8.89 5.74
CA GLU A 108 -16.58 7.97 6.81
C GLU A 108 -17.65 6.90 7.06
N PHE A 109 -17.22 5.67 7.34
CA PHE A 109 -18.10 4.57 7.70
C PHE A 109 -17.99 4.26 9.20
N PRO A 110 -19.12 4.18 9.95
CA PRO A 110 -19.08 3.90 11.39
C PRO A 110 -18.27 2.64 11.72
N GLY A 111 -17.31 2.79 12.65
CA GLY A 111 -16.44 1.71 13.11
C GLY A 111 -15.38 1.27 12.10
N CYS A 112 -15.13 2.04 11.04
CA CYS A 112 -14.11 1.77 10.04
C CYS A 112 -12.97 2.80 10.10
N VAL A 113 -11.84 2.49 9.46
CA VAL A 113 -10.69 3.38 9.25
C VAL A 113 -10.52 3.75 7.79
#